data_AF-A0A561XEY1-F1
#
_entry.id   AF-A0A561XEY1-F1
#
_cell.length_a   1.000
_cell.length_b   1.000
_cell.length_c   1.000
_cell.angle_alpha   90.00
_cell.angle_beta   90.00
_cell.angle_gamma   90.00
#
_symmetry.space_group_name_H-M   'P 1'
#
loop_
_entity.id
_entity.type
_entity.pdbx_description
1 polymer ?
#
loop_
_entity_poly.entity_id
_entity_poly.type
_entity_poly.pdbx_seq_one_letter_code
_entity_poly.pdbx_strand_id
1 'polypeptide(L)'
;MTATHPLHQVLQHLHAGRWNAAHDLVQHDGSMLAAWLHGILHLQEGDLEDAENWYDRAARHFRSRGALAEEIAAFEGALAAHLAQVAPPGTPAASTPPDPEDSEERP
;
A
#
# COMPACT_ATOMS: atom_id res chain seq x y z
N MET A 1 -3.81 -16.33 -8.24
CA MET A 1 -4.59 -15.12 -7.92
C MET A 1 -3.91 -14.48 -6.73
N THR A 2 -3.23 -13.35 -6.92
CA THR A 2 -2.68 -12.58 -5.80
C THR A 2 -3.85 -12.06 -4.98
N ALA A 3 -3.92 -12.40 -3.69
CA ALA A 3 -4.93 -11.84 -2.81
C ALA A 3 -4.73 -10.32 -2.76
N THR A 4 -5.76 -9.54 -3.11
CA THR A 4 -5.74 -8.09 -2.96
C THR A 4 -5.69 -7.77 -1.47
N HIS A 5 -4.66 -7.02 -1.06
CA HIS A 5 -4.52 -6.61 0.34
C HIS A 5 -5.71 -5.74 0.76
N PRO A 6 -6.30 -5.95 1.96
CA PRO A 6 -7.51 -5.25 2.39
C PRO A 6 -7.38 -3.72 2.31
N LEU A 7 -6.21 -3.16 2.67
CA LEU A 7 -5.95 -1.72 2.56
C LEU A 7 -5.97 -1.17 1.12
N HIS A 8 -5.76 -2.00 0.10
CA HIS A 8 -5.90 -1.57 -1.29
C HIS A 8 -7.37 -1.28 -1.62
N GLN A 9 -8.30 -2.07 -1.08
CA GLN A 9 -9.73 -1.82 -1.23
C GLN A 9 -10.15 -0.54 -0.49
N VAL A 10 -9.63 -0.31 0.73
CA VAL A 10 -9.88 0.93 1.47
C VAL A 10 -9.44 2.15 0.65
N LEU A 11 -8.25 2.11 0.04
CA LEU A 11 -7.74 3.17 -0.82
C LEU A 11 -8.65 3.44 -2.03
N GLN A 12 -9.20 2.39 -2.66
CA GLN A 12 -10.17 2.55 -3.75
C GLN A 12 -11.48 3.22 -3.28
N HIS A 13 -11.92 2.94 -2.05
CA HIS A 13 -13.07 3.62 -1.45
C HIS A 13 -12.76 5.09 -1.15
N LEU A 14 -11.57 5.38 -0.62
CA LEU A 14 -11.08 6.74 -0.36
C LEU A 14 -11.09 7.59 -1.64
N HIS A 15 -10.47 7.11 -2.72
CA HIS A 15 -10.41 7.82 -4.01
C HIS A 15 -11.79 8.05 -4.63
N ALA A 16 -12.72 7.14 -4.39
CA ALA A 16 -14.09 7.26 -4.89
C ALA A 16 -15.02 8.05 -3.95
N GLY A 17 -14.52 8.62 -2.86
CA GLY A 17 -15.33 9.35 -1.88
C GLY A 17 -16.33 8.48 -1.11
N ARG A 18 -16.14 7.16 -1.08
CA ARG A 18 -17.00 6.20 -0.35
C ARG A 18 -16.53 6.03 1.08
N TRP A 19 -16.56 7.12 1.86
CA TRP A 19 -15.93 7.22 3.18
C TRP A 19 -16.44 6.18 4.18
N ASN A 20 -17.75 5.97 4.30
CA ASN A 20 -18.31 4.95 5.21
C ASN A 20 -17.73 3.55 4.92
N ALA A 21 -17.67 3.17 3.63
CA ALA A 21 -17.12 1.88 3.25
C ALA A 21 -15.60 1.78 3.49
N ALA A 22 -14.88 2.90 3.38
CA ALA A 22 -13.46 2.94 3.72
C ALA A 22 -13.26 2.76 5.24
N HIS A 23 -14.03 3.47 6.07
CA HIS A 23 -14.01 3.35 7.52
C HIS A 23 -14.39 1.94 8.01
N ASP A 24 -15.48 1.39 7.47
CA ASP A 24 -15.95 0.04 7.81
C ASP A 24 -14.86 -1.02 7.58
N LEU A 25 -14.07 -0.87 6.52
CA LEU A 25 -12.98 -1.81 6.21
C LEU A 25 -11.73 -1.56 7.05
N VAL A 26 -11.27 -0.30 7.15
CA VAL A 26 -9.99 0.02 7.78
C VAL A 26 -10.02 -0.18 9.30
N GLN A 27 -11.16 0.00 9.96
CA GLN A 27 -11.30 -0.15 11.41
C GLN A 27 -11.02 -1.58 11.91
N HIS A 28 -11.12 -2.58 11.02
CA HIS A 28 -10.87 -3.98 11.37
C HIS A 28 -9.40 -4.39 11.26
N ASP A 29 -8.53 -3.51 10.74
CA ASP A 29 -7.10 -3.74 10.61
C ASP A 29 -6.34 -2.93 11.68
N GLY A 30 -5.66 -3.64 12.58
CA GLY A 30 -4.90 -3.05 13.68
C GLY A 30 -3.45 -2.67 13.34
N SER A 31 -3.05 -2.75 12.07
CA SER A 31 -1.68 -2.45 11.64
C SER A 31 -1.39 -0.94 11.64
N MET A 32 -0.09 -0.60 11.68
CA MET A 32 0.35 0.80 11.57
C MET A 32 -0.02 1.42 10.21
N LEU A 33 -0.05 0.61 9.14
CA LEU A 33 -0.52 1.06 7.83
C LEU A 33 -2.02 1.39 7.87
N ALA A 34 -2.85 0.53 8.47
CA ALA A 34 -4.27 0.80 8.61
C ALA A 34 -4.54 2.05 9.44
N ALA A 35 -3.85 2.23 10.57
CA ALA A 35 -3.95 3.44 11.38
C ALA A 35 -3.62 4.71 10.58
N TRP A 36 -2.57 4.67 9.74
CA TRP A 36 -2.23 5.81 8.89
C TRP A 36 -3.33 6.10 7.86
N LEU A 37 -3.85 5.07 7.17
CA LEU A 37 -4.92 5.23 6.19
C LEU A 37 -6.21 5.77 6.82
N HIS A 38 -6.51 5.35 8.05
CA HIS A 38 -7.62 5.89 8.85
C HIS A 38 -7.42 7.38 9.12
N GLY A 39 -6.20 7.79 9.50
CA GLY A 39 -5.87 9.20 9.68
C GLY A 39 -6.00 10.03 8.40
N ILE A 40 -5.66 9.47 7.23
CA ILE A 40 -5.83 10.13 5.93
C ILE A 40 -7.32 10.32 5.59
N LEU A 41 -8.19 9.36 5.92
CA LEU A 41 -9.65 9.51 5.75
C LEU A 41 -10.19 10.70 6.54
N HIS A 42 -9.89 10.76 7.84
CA HIS A 42 -10.30 11.89 8.69
C HIS A 42 -9.70 13.22 8.23
N LEU A 43 -8.45 13.22 7.76
CA LEU A 43 -7.83 14.43 7.18
C LEU A 43 -8.59 14.93 5.95
N GLN A 44 -9.07 14.01 5.09
CA GLN A 44 -9.87 14.35 3.92
C GLN A 44 -11.28 14.85 4.30
N GLU A 45 -11.87 14.30 5.36
CA GLU A 45 -13.16 14.73 5.91
C GLU A 45 -13.09 16.08 6.64
N GLY A 46 -11.87 16.55 6.96
CA GLY A 46 -11.64 17.77 7.72
C GLY A 46 -11.69 17.58 9.24
N ASP A 47 -11.77 16.34 9.71
CA ASP A 47 -11.71 15.99 11.12
C ASP A 47 -10.26 15.88 11.59
N LEU A 48 -9.67 17.03 11.91
CA LEU A 48 -8.25 17.11 12.21
C LEU A 48 -7.87 16.51 13.57
N GLU A 49 -8.80 16.46 14.52
CA GLU A 49 -8.54 15.91 15.86
C GLU A 49 -8.46 14.39 15.79
N ASP A 50 -9.42 13.74 15.14
CA ASP A 50 -9.37 12.29 14.93
C ASP A 50 -8.23 11.91 14.00
N ALA A 51 -7.96 12.70 12.95
CA ALA A 51 -6.80 12.47 12.09
C ALA A 51 -5.49 12.47 12.90
N GLU A 52 -5.27 13.43 13.81
CA GLU A 52 -4.07 13.49 14.64
C GLU A 52 -3.91 12.24 15.51
N ASN A 53 -4.97 11.82 16.21
CA ASN A 53 -4.97 10.61 17.03
C ASN A 53 -4.62 9.35 16.21
N TRP A 54 -5.11 9.23 14.96
CA TRP A 54 -4.77 8.11 14.09
C TRP A 54 -3.35 8.16 13.54
N TYR A 55 -2.83 9.36 13.24
CA TYR A 55 -1.43 9.54 12.87
C TYR A 55 -0.49 9.12 14.01
N ASP A 56 -0.81 9.50 15.25
CA ASP A 56 -0.02 9.08 16.42
C ASP A 56 -0.03 7.56 16.61
N ARG A 57 -1.18 6.90 16.41
CA ARG A 57 -1.29 5.43 16.40
C ARG A 57 -0.47 4.78 15.29
N ALA A 58 -0.28 5.47 14.17
CA ALA A 58 0.61 5.05 13.09
C ALA A 58 2.09 5.38 13.35
N ALA A 59 2.43 5.91 14.54
CA ALA A 59 3.76 6.45 14.87
C ALA A 59 4.24 7.52 13.89
N ARG A 60 3.33 8.37 13.43
CA ARG A 60 3.59 9.46 12.48
C ARG A 60 3.21 10.79 13.12
N HIS A 61 4.08 11.77 12.98
CA HIS A 61 3.84 13.08 13.57
C HIS A 61 2.90 13.93 12.68
N PHE A 62 1.65 14.08 13.11
CA PHE A 62 0.60 14.75 12.33
C PHE A 62 0.96 16.18 11.93
N ARG A 63 1.56 16.96 12.83
CA ARG A 63 1.85 18.39 12.58
C ARG A 63 2.98 18.65 11.59
N SER A 64 3.73 17.61 11.21
CA SER A 64 4.77 17.67 10.18
C SER A 64 4.43 16.87 8.92
N ARG A 65 3.16 16.50 8.74
CA ARG A 65 2.67 15.78 7.56
C ARG A 65 2.65 16.67 6.31
N GLY A 66 2.59 16.04 5.14
CA GLY A 66 2.40 16.74 3.87
C GLY A 66 0.95 17.19 3.63
N ALA A 67 0.69 17.75 2.45
CA ALA A 67 -0.68 17.95 1.98
C ALA A 67 -1.40 16.61 1.78
N LEU A 68 -2.74 16.60 1.77
CA LEU A 68 -3.55 15.38 1.62
C LEU A 68 -3.09 14.51 0.43
N ALA A 69 -2.86 15.11 -0.73
CA ALA A 69 -2.40 14.39 -1.92
C ALA A 69 -1.01 13.75 -1.74
N GLU A 70 -0.11 14.41 -1.02
CA GLU A 70 1.23 13.89 -0.71
C GLU A 70 1.13 12.72 0.28
N GLU A 71 0.26 12.81 1.28
CA GLU A 71 0.00 11.74 2.24
C GLU A 71 -0.59 10.50 1.57
N ILE A 72 -1.55 10.67 0.65
CA ILE A 72 -2.11 9.57 -0.14
C ILE A 72 -1.02 8.90 -1.00
N ALA A 73 -0.22 9.68 -1.72
CA ALA A 73 0.86 9.15 -2.55
C ALA A 73 1.93 8.42 -1.73
N ALA A 74 2.30 8.97 -0.57
CA ALA A 74 3.23 8.34 0.35
C ALA A 74 2.67 7.02 0.89
N PHE A 75 1.37 6.98 1.20
CA PHE A 75 0.70 5.76 1.65
C PHE A 75 0.70 4.67 0.57
N GLU A 76 0.38 5.03 -0.68
CA GLU A 76 0.42 4.10 -1.82
C GLU A 76 1.80 3.46 -1.99
N GLY A 77 2.87 4.27 -1.91
CA GLY A 77 4.24 3.78 -1.96
C GLY A 77 4.59 2.85 -0.80
N ALA A 78 4.18 3.20 0.42
CA ALA A 78 4.42 2.37 1.60
C ALA A 78 3.67 1.03 1.54
N LEU A 79 2.41 1.04 1.06
CA LEU A 79 1.64 -0.18 0.85
C LEU A 79 2.30 -1.06 -0.21
N ALA A 80 2.71 -0.51 -1.35
CA ALA A 80 3.42 -1.26 -2.38
C ALA A 80 4.72 -1.90 -1.86
N ALA A 81 5.51 -1.13 -1.08
CA ALA A 81 6.73 -1.64 -0.45
C ALA A 81 6.43 -2.74 0.58
N HIS A 82 5.36 -2.61 1.36
CA HIS A 82 4.94 -3.64 2.32
C HIS A 82 4.57 -4.95 1.60
N LEU A 83 3.79 -4.85 0.53
CA LEU A 83 3.41 -6.02 -0.29
C LEU A 83 4.63 -6.72 -0.90
N ALA A 84 5.62 -5.95 -1.35
CA ALA A 84 6.86 -6.50 -1.89
C ALA A 84 7.71 -7.25 -0.83
N GLN A 85 7.69 -6.78 0.42
CA GLN A 85 8.41 -7.41 1.54
C GLN A 85 7.71 -8.68 2.06
N VAL A 86 6.38 -8.73 1.99
CA VAL A 86 5.57 -9.89 2.44
C VAL A 86 5.55 -11.00 1.38
N ALA A 87 5.90 -10.70 0.13
CA ALA A 87 6.08 -11.73 -0.90
C ALA A 87 7.22 -12.68 -0.52
N PRO A 88 7.05 -14.01 -0.69
CA PRO A 88 8.07 -14.98 -0.29
C PRO A 88 9.39 -14.72 -1.03
N PRO A 89 10.56 -14.85 -0.37
CA PRO A 89 11.85 -14.71 -1.03
C PRO A 89 12.07 -15.91 -1.96
N GLY A 90 11.67 -15.79 -3.23
CA GLY A 90 11.75 -16.91 -4.15
C GLY A 90 11.05 -16.71 -5.49
N THR A 91 11.45 -15.70 -6.26
CA THR A 91 11.51 -15.87 -7.73
C THR A 91 12.58 -14.94 -8.28
N PRO A 92 13.85 -15.37 -8.41
CA PRO A 92 14.72 -14.70 -9.35
C PRO A 92 14.11 -14.90 -10.75
N ALA A 93 13.87 -13.79 -11.45
CA ALA A 93 13.58 -13.84 -12.88
C ALA A 93 14.75 -14.55 -13.58
N ALA A 94 14.51 -15.77 -14.04
CA ALA A 94 15.48 -16.52 -14.83
C ALA A 94 15.61 -15.85 -16.21
N SER A 95 16.50 -14.87 -16.30
CA SER A 95 17.12 -14.49 -17.56
C SER A 95 18.27 -15.45 -17.82
N THR A 96 17.95 -16.63 -18.37
CA THR A 96 18.93 -17.45 -19.06
C THR A 96 18.66 -17.27 -20.56
N PRO A 97 19.57 -16.64 -21.34
CA PRO A 97 19.47 -16.71 -22.78
C PRO A 97 19.65 -18.17 -23.22
N PRO A 98 18.96 -18.66 -24.26
CA PRO A 98 19.26 -19.98 -24.78
C PRO A 98 20.68 -19.99 -25.34
N ASP A 99 21.49 -20.97 -24.92
CA ASP A 99 22.73 -21.34 -25.61
C ASP A 99 22.41 -21.64 -27.08
N PRO A 100 23.20 -21.14 -28.05
CA PRO A 100 23.16 -21.70 -29.39
C PRO A 100 23.81 -23.09 -29.32
N GLU A 101 22.97 -24.12 -29.26
CA GLU A 101 23.43 -25.50 -29.44
C GLU A 101 24.03 -25.62 -30.84
N ASP A 102 25.33 -25.86 -30.80
CA ASP A 102 26.21 -26.29 -31.87
C ASP A 102 25.59 -27.48 -32.63
N SER A 103 25.41 -27.32 -33.93
CA SER A 103 25.17 -28.44 -34.85
C SER A 103 26.22 -28.38 -35.94
N GLU A 104 27.40 -28.82 -35.53
CA GLU A 104 28.49 -29.27 -36.39
C GLU A 104 28.03 -30.43 -37.30
N GLU A 105 28.48 -30.38 -38.57
CA GLU A 105 28.75 -31.49 -39.51
C GLU A 105 27.71 -32.64 -39.67
N ARG A 106 27.09 -32.89 -40.83
CA ARG A 106 27.59 -33.37 -42.15
C ARG A 106 26.62 -34.47 -42.67
N PRO A 107 26.59 -34.88 -43.97
CA PRO A 107 27.71 -35.31 -44.83
C PRO A 107 28.12 -34.36 -45.96
#